data_AF-A0A9W6CBJ0-F1
#
_entry.id   AF-A0A9W6CBJ0-F1
#
_cell.length_a   1.000
_cell.length_b   1.000
_cell.length_c   1.000
_cell.angle_alpha   90.00
_cell.angle_beta   90.00
_cell.angle_gamma   90.00
#
_symmetry.space_group_name_H-M   'P 1'
#
loop_
_entity.id
_entity.type
_entity.pdbx_description
1 polymer ?
#
loop_
_entity_poly.entity_id
_entity_poly.type
_entity_poly.pdbx_seq_one_letter_code
_entity_poly.pdbx_strand_id
1 'polypeptide(L)' 'MYIHEAVMKAMRDNALIIRASARETESDIYSAIRPTNSYDTCLLLVMKGERIDRACRWWNPTADDLMADDWTVIKKEV' A
#
# COMPACT_ATOMS: atom_id res chain seq x y z
N MET A 1 -4.09 -8.80 -7.49
CA MET A 1 -5.51 -8.59 -7.16
C MET A 1 -5.95 -7.27 -7.75
N TYR A 2 -7.24 -7.10 -8.03
CA TYR A 2 -7.77 -5.75 -8.28
C TYR A 2 -7.69 -4.91 -7.00
N ILE A 3 -7.65 -3.59 -7.13
CA ILE A 3 -7.46 -2.69 -5.99
C ILE A 3 -8.51 -2.89 -4.89
N HIS A 4 -9.78 -3.07 -5.25
CA HIS A 4 -10.87 -3.20 -4.28
C HIS A 4 -10.77 -4.50 -3.47
N GLU A 5 -10.28 -5.59 -4.07
CA GLU A 5 -10.04 -6.86 -3.39
C GLU A 5 -8.88 -6.73 -2.38
N ALA A 6 -7.79 -6.09 -2.81
CA ALA A 6 -6.62 -5.84 -1.97
C ALA A 6 -6.98 -4.93 -0.78
N VAL A 7 -7.76 -3.86 -1.00
CA VAL A 7 -8.27 -2.96 0.03
C VAL A 7 -9.13 -3.72 1.05
N MET A 8 -10.09 -4.52 0.58
CA MET A 8 -10.99 -5.29 1.47
C MET A 8 -10.19 -6.25 2.35
N LYS A 9 -9.23 -6.97 1.76
CA LYS A 9 -8.36 -7.90 2.49
C LYS A 9 -7.46 -7.16 3.48
N ALA A 10 -6.80 -6.08 3.07
CA ALA A 10 -5.92 -5.32 3.95
C ALA A 10 -6.66 -4.68 5.13
N MET A 11 -7.89 -4.19 4.93
CA MET A 11 -8.72 -3.66 6.01
C MET A 11 -9.12 -4.75 7.02
N ARG A 12 -9.45 -5.97 6.54
CA ARG A 12 -9.76 -7.11 7.41
C ARG A 12 -8.55 -7.56 8.23
N ASP A 13 -7.39 -7.58 7.61
CA ASP A 13 -6.16 -8.13 8.19
C ASP A 13 -5.29 -7.06 8.88
N ASN A 14 -5.75 -5.80 8.93
CA ASN A 14 -4.99 -4.63 9.41
C ASN A 14 -3.59 -4.52 8.76
N ALA A 15 -3.56 -4.71 7.45
CA ALA A 15 -2.36 -4.81 6.63
C ALA A 15 -2.20 -3.62 5.66
N LEU A 16 -1.15 -3.64 4.84
CA LEU A 16 -0.88 -2.64 3.80
C LEU A 16 -1.07 -3.26 2.41
N ILE A 17 -1.18 -2.42 1.38
CA ILE A 17 -1.21 -2.84 -0.03
C ILE A 17 -0.06 -2.22 -0.82
N ILE A 18 0.37 -2.92 -1.87
CA ILE A 18 1.42 -2.46 -2.80
C ILE A 18 1.16 -3.01 -4.21
N ARG A 19 1.51 -2.23 -5.23
CA ARG A 19 1.62 -2.71 -6.63
C ARG A 19 2.84 -3.61 -6.75
N ALA A 20 2.69 -4.86 -7.15
CA ALA A 20 3.83 -5.77 -7.31
C ALA A 20 4.89 -5.20 -8.27
N SER A 21 4.45 -4.52 -9.34
CA SER A 21 5.31 -3.83 -10.31
C SER A 21 6.10 -2.64 -9.73
N ALA A 22 5.66 -2.02 -8.64
CA ALA A 22 6.34 -0.87 -8.05
C ALA A 22 7.49 -1.26 -7.09
N ARG A 23 7.66 -2.56 -6.82
CA ARG A 23 8.72 -3.04 -5.94
C ARG A 23 9.98 -3.34 -6.75
N GLU A 24 11.01 -2.54 -6.54
CA GLU A 24 12.33 -2.79 -7.12
C GLU A 24 13.04 -3.94 -6.39
N THR A 25 13.67 -4.85 -7.12
CA THR A 25 14.36 -6.02 -6.53
C THR A 25 15.67 -5.66 -5.84
N GLU A 26 16.31 -4.55 -6.24
CA GLU A 26 17.61 -4.13 -5.72
C GLU A 26 17.52 -3.09 -4.59
N SER A 27 16.30 -2.66 -4.25
CA SER A 27 16.04 -1.64 -3.23
C SER A 27 15.12 -2.19 -2.14
N ASP A 28 15.55 -2.03 -0.89
CA ASP A 28 14.69 -2.26 0.27
C ASP A 28 13.70 -1.11 0.51
N ILE A 29 13.80 -0.02 -0.26
CA ILE A 29 12.92 1.14 -0.13
C ILE A 29 11.77 1.02 -1.13
N TYR A 30 10.54 1.02 -0.62
CA TYR A 30 9.34 0.93 -1.45
C TYR A 30 8.15 1.68 -0.83
N SER A 31 7.19 2.04 -1.66
CA SER A 31 5.96 2.69 -1.23
C SER A 31 4.86 1.64 -0.98
N ALA A 32 4.17 1.75 0.15
CA ALA A 32 3.01 0.96 0.49
C ALA A 32 1.84 1.88 0.86
N ILE A 33 0.61 1.41 0.68
CA ILE A 33 -0.58 2.17 1.02
C ILE A 33 -1.27 1.51 2.20
N ARG A 34 -1.68 2.32 3.18
CA ARG A 34 -2.56 1.91 4.26
C ARG A 34 -3.98 2.34 3.93
N PRO A 35 -4.88 1.42 3.57
CA PRO A 35 -6.29 1.76 3.46
C PRO A 35 -6.84 2.16 4.84
N THR A 36 -7.69 3.19 4.87
CA THR A 36 -8.43 3.56 6.08
C THR A 36 -9.83 4.06 5.70
N ASN A 37 -10.77 3.97 6.64
CA ASN A 37 -12.10 4.61 6.55
C ASN A 37 -12.17 5.88 7.41
N SER A 38 -11.03 6.41 7.84
CA SER A 38 -10.96 7.59 8.70
C SER A 38 -10.90 8.87 7.86
N TYR A 39 -11.06 10.03 8.52
CA TYR A 39 -10.86 11.33 7.88
C TYR A 39 -9.43 11.58 7.38
N ASP A 40 -8.46 10.77 7.83
CA ASP A 40 -7.07 10.83 7.34
C ASP A 40 -6.89 10.18 5.95
N THR A 41 -7.97 9.64 5.37
CA THR A 41 -8.01 8.94 4.07
C THR A 41 -7.01 7.77 4.00
N CYS A 42 -6.75 7.23 2.80
CA CYS A 42 -5.70 6.23 2.63
C CYS A 42 -4.32 6.91 2.75
N LEU A 43 -3.39 6.29 3.48
CA LEU A 43 -2.05 6.86 3.73
C LEU A 43 -1.01 6.24 2.83
N LEU A 44 -0.07 7.04 2.33
CA LEU A 44 1.11 6.56 1.61
C LEU A 44 2.27 6.42 2.62
N LEU A 45 2.85 5.23 2.72
CA LEU A 45 3.95 4.90 3.61
C LEU A 45 5.18 4.58 2.78
N VAL A 46 6.32 5.20 3.10
CA VAL A 46 7.62 4.79 2.58
C VAL A 46 8.19 3.76 3.54
N MET A 47 8.38 2.55 3.05
CA MET A 47 8.97 1.44 3.77
C MET A 47 10.48 1.36 3.47
N LYS A 48 11.27 0.96 4.47
CA LYS A 48 12.67 0.55 4.32
C LYS A 48 12.83 -0.82 4.95
N GLY A 49 12.86 -1.85 4.12
CA GLY A 49 12.68 -3.24 4.53
C GLY A 49 11.27 -3.45 5.09
N GLU A 50 11.18 -3.87 6.35
CA GLU A 50 9.92 -4.12 7.04
C GLU A 50 9.48 -2.94 7.94
N ARG A 51 10.26 -1.85 7.96
CA ARG A 51 9.99 -0.68 8.81
C ARG A 51 9.43 0.50 8.02
N ILE A 52 8.55 1.26 8.65
CA ILE A 52 8.07 2.54 8.11
C ILE A 52 9.17 3.58 8.30
N ASP A 53 9.74 4.10 7.20
CA ASP A 53 10.69 5.21 7.22
C ASP A 53 9.95 6.54 7.30
N ARG A 54 8.91 6.73 6.49
CA ARG A 54 8.10 7.97 6.42
C ARG A 54 6.64 7.67 6.15
N ALA A 55 5.78 8.56 6.60
CA ALA A 55 4.36 8.56 6.26
C ALA A 55 3.99 9.89 5.60
N CYS A 56 3.42 9.82 4.41
CA CYS A 56 2.82 10.94 3.72
C CYS A 56 1.30 10.89 3.93
N ARG A 57 0.70 12.05 4.20
CA ARG A 57 -0.76 12.16 4.22
C ARG A 57 -1.29 12.04 2.81
N TRP A 58 -2.40 11.31 2.68
CA TRP A 58 -3.18 11.12 1.47
C TRP A 58 -2.44 10.46 0.31
N TRP A 59 -2.81 9.23 0.02
CA TRP A 59 -2.49 8.61 -1.25
C TRP A 59 -3.44 9.10 -2.34
N ASN A 60 -2.89 9.68 -3.39
CA ASN A 60 -3.62 10.14 -4.58
C ASN A 60 -3.33 9.15 -5.73
N PRO A 61 -4.25 8.25 -6.07
CA PRO A 61 -4.02 7.25 -7.11
C PRO A 61 -4.02 7.89 -8.51
N THR A 62 -3.22 7.31 -9.41
CA THR A 62 -3.33 7.53 -10.84
C THR A 62 -4.42 6.64 -11.46
N ALA A 63 -4.78 6.88 -12.72
CA ALA A 63 -5.71 6.00 -13.43
C ALA A 63 -5.18 4.55 -13.56
N ASP A 64 -3.86 4.40 -13.77
CA ASP A 64 -3.19 3.10 -13.83
C ASP A 64 -3.30 2.35 -12.49
N ASP A 65 -3.10 3.04 -11.37
CA ASP A 65 -3.28 2.47 -10.03
C ASP A 65 -4.70 1.93 -9.81
N LEU A 66 -5.72 2.61 -10.34
CA LEU A 66 -7.11 2.21 -10.18
C LEU A 66 -7.52 1.02 -11.07
N MET A 67 -6.90 0.88 -12.24
CA MET A 67 -7.20 -0.19 -13.22
C MET A 67 -6.31 -1.42 -13.07
N ALA A 68 -5.21 -1.27 -12.34
CA ALA A 68 -4.27 -2.30 -11.94
C ALA A 68 -4.90 -3.59 -11.36
N ASP A 69 -4.30 -4.72 -11.71
CA ASP A 69 -4.65 -6.07 -11.24
C ASP A 69 -3.50 -6.80 -10.51
N ASP A 70 -2.37 -6.13 -10.30
CA ASP A 70 -1.17 -6.66 -9.63
C ASP A 70 -1.05 -6.25 -8.15
N TRP A 71 -2.13 -5.75 -7.54
CA TRP A 71 -2.11 -5.36 -6.13
C TRP A 71 -1.89 -6.58 -5.24
N THR A 72 -1.04 -6.40 -4.22
CA THR A 72 -0.70 -7.42 -3.21
C THR A 72 -0.89 -6.85 -1.81
N VAL A 73 -1.20 -7.72 -0.84
CA VAL A 73 -1.28 -7.36 0.58
C VAL A 73 0.02 -7.75 1.26
N ILE A 74 0.62 -6.81 1.98
CA ILE A 74 1.81 -7.05 2.81
C ILE A 74 1.45 -6.84 4.28
N LYS A 75 1.89 -7.76 5.13
CA LYS A 75 1.60 -7.67 6.56
C LYS A 75 2.22 -6.41 7.14
N LYS A 76 1.44 -5.74 7.98
CA LYS A 76 1.96 -4.66 8.83
C LYS A 76 2.63 -5.31 10.03
N GLU A 77 3.95 -5.34 10.09
CA GLU A 77 4.63 -5.61 11.35
C GLU A 77 4.62 -4.34 12.19
N VAL A 78 4.28 -4.50 13.47
CA VAL A 78 4.15 -3.43 14.47
C VAL A 78 5.50 -3.19 15.11
#